data_AF-A0A7X6XAM6-F1
#
_entry.id   AF-A0A7X6XAM6-F1
#
_cell.length_a   1.000
_cell.length_b   1.000
_cell.length_c   1.000
_cell.angle_alpha   90.00
_cell.angle_beta   90.00
_cell.angle_gamma   90.00
#
_symmetry.space_group_name_H-M   'P 1'
#
loop_
_entity.id
_entity.type
_entity.pdbx_description
1 polymer ?
#
loop_
_entity_poly.entity_id
_entity_poly.type
_entity_poly.pdbx_seq_one_letter_code
_entity_poly.pdbx_strand_id
1 'polypeptide(L)'
;MNKGGRFMRRRVYIDVLAQFHAGHVRPVSLTLEDGRQYIIDRVTDVRRAPSKSGGAGLRYTCVILEREVALYFDEWENVWWYDGRKGENPA
;
A
#
# COMPACT_ATOMS: atom_id res chain seq x y z
N MET A 1 -11.01 -26.79 21.58
CA MET A 1 -9.95 -26.53 20.59
C MET A 1 -10.45 -25.48 19.59
N ASN A 2 -10.27 -24.18 19.86
CA ASN A 2 -10.62 -23.14 18.89
C ASN A 2 -9.45 -22.99 17.92
N LYS A 3 -9.61 -23.49 16.69
CA LYS A 3 -8.65 -23.22 15.62
C LYS A 3 -8.70 -21.72 15.33
N GLY A 4 -7.57 -21.06 15.57
CA GLY A 4 -7.39 -19.62 15.43
C GLY A 4 -7.95 -19.13 14.11
N GLY A 5 -8.80 -18.10 14.18
CA GLY A 5 -9.30 -17.40 13.02
C GLY A 5 -8.10 -16.84 12.26
N ARG A 6 -7.81 -17.43 11.10
CA ARG A 6 -6.84 -16.90 10.14
C ARG A 6 -7.35 -15.50 9.75
N PHE A 7 -6.75 -14.48 10.33
CA PHE A 7 -7.17 -13.10 10.12
C PHE A 7 -7.03 -12.73 8.63
N MET A 8 -8.16 -12.59 7.94
CA MET A 8 -8.20 -12.26 6.52
C MET A 8 -7.77 -10.80 6.32
N ARG A 9 -6.64 -10.59 5.64
CA ARG A 9 -6.23 -9.25 5.18
C ARG A 9 -7.14 -8.81 4.04
N ARG A 10 -7.48 -7.51 3.99
CA ARG A 10 -8.30 -6.90 2.94
C ARG A 10 -7.51 -5.78 2.26
N ARG A 11 -7.98 -5.35 1.09
CA ARG A 11 -7.52 -4.11 0.45
C ARG A 11 -7.97 -2.93 1.31
N VAL A 12 -7.01 -2.17 1.82
CA VAL A 12 -7.27 -0.89 2.49
C VAL A 12 -6.88 0.20 1.52
N TYR A 13 -7.89 0.87 0.96
CA TYR A 13 -7.68 1.97 0.03
C TYR A 13 -7.16 3.20 0.75
N ILE A 14 -6.25 3.91 0.10
CA ILE A 14 -5.51 5.04 0.65
C ILE A 14 -5.38 6.13 -0.41
N ASP A 15 -5.30 7.38 0.04
CA ASP A 15 -4.86 8.46 -0.83
C ASP A 15 -3.33 8.48 -0.85
N VAL A 16 -2.75 8.76 -2.02
CA VAL A 16 -1.30 8.82 -2.20
C VAL A 16 -0.93 10.11 -2.92
N LEU A 17 -0.03 10.87 -2.31
CA LEU A 17 0.69 11.92 -3.01
C LEU A 17 1.82 11.26 -3.80
N ALA A 18 1.81 11.38 -5.11
CA ALA A 18 2.80 10.77 -5.99
C ALA A 18 3.45 11.80 -6.92
N GLN A 19 4.74 11.63 -7.17
CA GLN A 19 5.48 12.35 -8.19
C GLN A 19 5.48 11.54 -9.48
N PHE A 20 5.19 12.21 -10.60
CA PHE A 20 5.31 11.64 -11.93
C PHE A 20 6.60 12.14 -12.56
N HIS A 21 7.45 11.23 -13.01
CA HIS A 21 8.73 11.55 -13.65
C HIS A 21 8.99 10.62 -14.83
N ALA A 22 8.95 11.17 -16.05
CA ALA A 22 9.26 10.45 -17.29
C ALA A 22 8.55 9.08 -17.44
N GLY A 23 7.26 9.02 -17.08
CA GLY A 23 6.46 7.78 -17.15
C GLY A 23 6.57 6.88 -15.92
N HIS A 24 7.38 7.23 -14.92
CA HIS A 24 7.42 6.57 -13.63
C HIS A 24 6.59 7.31 -12.59
N VAL A 25 5.85 6.55 -11.79
CA VAL A 25 5.12 7.06 -10.63
C VAL A 25 5.90 6.71 -9.38
N ARG A 26 6.22 7.71 -8.56
CA ARG A 26 6.89 7.52 -7.28
C ARG A 26 5.95 8.01 -6.16
N PRO A 27 5.49 7.12 -5.26
CA PRO A 27 4.72 7.56 -4.10
C PRO A 27 5.63 8.31 -3.12
N VAL A 28 5.11 9.41 -2.55
CA VAL A 28 5.83 10.34 -1.65
C VAL A 28 5.25 10.27 -0.24
N SER A 29 3.92 10.21 -0.12
CA SER A 29 3.23 9.98 1.16
C SER A 29 1.91 9.29 0.92
N LEU A 30 1.37 8.65 1.96
CA LEU A 30 0.00 8.15 1.98
C LEU A 30 -0.81 8.80 3.09
N THR A 31 -2.12 8.89 2.86
CA THR A 31 -3.10 9.36 3.84
C THR A 31 -4.17 8.29 4.03
N LEU A 32 -4.40 7.90 5.28
CA LEU A 32 -5.47 7.00 5.65
C LEU A 32 -6.82 7.72 5.67
N GLU A 33 -7.92 6.97 5.62
CA GLU A 33 -9.29 7.52 5.64
C GLU A 33 -9.59 8.40 6.87
N ASP A 34 -8.89 8.19 7.99
CA ASP A 34 -9.01 9.01 9.20
C ASP A 34 -8.12 10.27 9.19
N GLY A 35 -7.43 10.54 8.08
CA GLY A 35 -6.58 11.71 7.89
C GLY A 35 -5.14 11.52 8.38
N ARG A 36 -4.77 10.39 9.00
CA ARG A 36 -3.39 10.13 9.38
C ARG A 36 -2.51 10.00 8.14
N GLN A 37 -1.49 10.85 8.06
CA GLN A 37 -0.54 10.88 6.95
C GLN A 37 0.80 10.26 7.35
N TYR A 38 1.40 9.53 6.42
CA TYR A 38 2.71 8.91 6.57
C TYR A 38 3.59 9.26 5.39
N ILE A 39 4.79 9.77 5.68
CA ILE A 39 5.82 10.03 4.66
C ILE A 39 6.47 8.70 4.27
N ILE A 40 6.72 8.53 2.97
CA ILE A 40 7.46 7.39 2.44
C ILE A 40 8.94 7.77 2.39
N ASP A 41 9.73 7.15 3.26
CA ASP A 41 11.17 7.42 3.39
C ASP A 41 11.91 6.99 2.13
N ARG A 42 11.60 5.78 1.63
CA ARG A 42 12.18 5.23 0.41
C ARG A 42 11.26 4.21 -0.25
N VAL A 43 11.45 4.04 -1.56
CA VAL A 43 10.90 2.92 -2.33
C VAL A 43 12.07 2.01 -2.69
N THR A 44 12.01 0.74 -2.31
CA THR A 44 13.11 -0.24 -2.47
C THR A 44 12.89 -1.21 -3.62
N ASP A 45 11.66 -1.40 -4.09
CA ASP A 45 11.32 -2.33 -5.17
C ASP A 45 10.01 -1.89 -5.85
N VAL A 46 9.94 -2.00 -7.17
CA VAL A 46 8.75 -1.71 -7.97
C VAL A 46 8.58 -2.79 -9.02
N ARG A 47 7.47 -3.51 -8.99
CA ARG A 47 7.15 -4.56 -9.97
C ARG A 47 5.65 -4.84 -10.03
N ARG A 48 5.18 -5.40 -11.14
CA ARG A 48 3.82 -5.96 -11.19
C ARG A 48 3.75 -7.22 -10.32
N ALA A 49 2.81 -7.28 -9.39
CA ALA A 49 2.66 -8.43 -8.49
C ALA A 49 1.21 -8.57 -7.95
N PRO A 50 0.76 -9.79 -7.63
CA PRO A 50 -0.50 -9.99 -6.92
C PRO A 50 -0.40 -9.53 -5.46
N SER A 51 -1.53 -9.08 -4.90
CA SER A 51 -1.66 -8.76 -3.47
C SER A 51 -2.05 -9.99 -2.66
N LYS A 52 -1.85 -9.94 -1.33
CA LYS A 52 -2.28 -11.03 -0.42
C LYS A 52 -3.78 -11.04 -0.19
N SER A 53 -4.46 -9.90 -0.38
CA SER A 53 -5.91 -9.76 -0.24
C SER A 53 -6.68 -9.91 -1.56
N GLY A 54 -5.99 -10.29 -2.65
CA GLY A 54 -6.55 -10.40 -3.99
C GLY A 54 -6.43 -9.10 -4.81
N GLY A 55 -6.47 -9.24 -6.13
CA GLY A 55 -6.11 -8.16 -7.06
C GLY A 55 -4.62 -8.15 -7.40
N ALA A 56 -4.26 -7.42 -8.44
CA ALA A 56 -2.89 -7.26 -8.91
C ALA A 56 -2.68 -5.84 -9.42
N GLY A 57 -1.48 -5.31 -9.23
CA GLY A 57 -1.13 -3.95 -9.65
C GLY A 57 0.38 -3.77 -9.68
N LEU A 58 0.83 -2.53 -9.87
CA LEU A 58 2.21 -2.15 -9.58
C LEU A 58 2.41 -2.14 -8.07
N ARG A 59 3.20 -3.08 -7.56
CA ARG A 59 3.56 -3.15 -6.16
C ARG A 59 4.83 -2.35 -5.91
N TYR A 60 4.72 -1.40 -5.00
CA TYR A 60 5.80 -0.60 -4.45
C TYR A 60 6.14 -1.14 -3.06
N THR A 61 7.37 -1.60 -2.86
CA THR A 61 7.88 -1.86 -1.51
C THR A 61 8.42 -0.54 -0.98
N CYS A 62 7.66 0.07 -0.07
CA CYS A 62 7.98 1.33 0.58
C CYS A 62 8.59 1.07 1.96
N VAL A 63 9.43 1.97 2.43
CA VAL A 63 9.80 2.06 3.84
C VAL A 63 9.12 3.28 4.44
N ILE A 64 8.43 3.06 5.54
CA ILE A 64 7.67 4.06 6.30
C ILE A 64 7.97 3.79 7.77
N LEU A 65 8.51 4.77 8.49
CA LEU A 65 8.87 4.60 9.92
C LEU A 65 9.74 3.36 10.15
N GLU A 66 10.77 3.20 9.31
CA GLU A 66 11.73 2.06 9.33
C GLU A 66 11.14 0.68 8.97
N ARG A 67 9.87 0.61 8.57
CA ARG A 67 9.18 -0.66 8.28
C ARG A 67 8.82 -0.78 6.82
N GLU A 68 8.96 -2.00 6.28
CA GLU A 68 8.59 -2.28 4.90
C GLU A 68 7.08 -2.46 4.75
N VAL A 69 6.49 -1.69 3.84
CA VAL A 69 5.07 -1.68 3.52
C VAL A 69 4.91 -1.88 2.02
N ALA A 70 4.12 -2.88 1.63
CA ALA A 70 3.74 -3.07 0.23
C ALA A 70 2.51 -2.21 -0.09
N LEU A 71 2.70 -1.19 -0.92
CA LEU A 71 1.61 -0.45 -1.56
C LEU A 71 1.37 -0.99 -2.95
N TYR A 72 0.14 -0.98 -3.40
CA TYR A 72 -0.25 -1.42 -4.74
C TYR A 72 -1.01 -0.31 -5.43
N PHE A 73 -0.68 -0.07 -6.70
CA PHE A 73 -1.37 0.85 -7.58
C PHE A 73 -2.00 0.08 -8.75
N ASP A 74 -3.30 0.22 -8.91
CA ASP A 74 -4.03 -0.26 -10.07
C ASP A 74 -4.17 0.91 -11.05
N GLU A 75 -3.47 0.81 -12.18
CA GLU A 75 -3.41 1.84 -13.21
C GLU A 75 -4.73 1.95 -14.02
N TRP A 76 -5.59 0.93 -13.98
CA TRP A 76 -6.88 0.96 -14.66
C TRP A 76 -7.93 1.69 -13.83
N GLU A 77 -8.02 1.34 -12.54
CA GLU A 77 -8.96 1.98 -11.61
C GLU A 77 -8.42 3.28 -11.00
N ASN A 78 -7.12 3.56 -11.16
CA ASN A 78 -6.41 4.70 -10.54
C ASN A 78 -6.51 4.73 -9.00
N VAL A 79 -6.44 3.56 -8.37
CA VAL A 79 -6.57 3.41 -6.91
C VAL A 79 -5.31 2.83 -6.29
N TRP A 80 -5.00 3.31 -5.07
CA TRP A 80 -3.93 2.80 -4.24
C TRP A 80 -4.48 2.02 -3.05
N TRP A 81 -3.81 0.92 -2.68
CA TRP A 81 -4.14 0.18 -1.47
C TRP A 81 -2.92 -0.52 -0.85
N TYR A 82 -3.10 -1.00 0.38
CA TYR A 82 -2.21 -1.99 0.99
C TYR A 82 -3.02 -3.17 1.57
N ASP A 83 -2.35 -4.27 1.86
CA ASP A 83 -2.95 -5.45 2.49
C ASP A 83 -3.01 -5.29 4.02
N GLY A 84 -4.20 -5.01 4.58
CA GLY A 84 -4.34 -4.74 6.01
C GLY A 84 -5.76 -4.79 6.56
N ARG A 85 -5.98 -4.09 7.67
CA ARG A 85 -7.30 -3.83 8.27
C ARG A 85 -7.59 -2.33 8.28
N LYS A 86 -8.86 -1.96 8.10
CA LYS A 86 -9.28 -0.56 8.22
C LYS A 86 -8.94 -0.03 9.62
N GLY A 87 -8.32 1.15 9.69
CA GLY A 87 -7.88 1.80 10.93
C GLY A 87 -6.52 1.33 11.47
N GLU A 88 -5.89 0.33 10.85
CA GLU A 88 -4.56 -0.15 11.23
C GLU A 88 -3.46 0.76 10.67
N ASN A 89 -2.35 0.84 11.39
CA ASN A 89 -1.14 1.47 10.88
C ASN A 89 -0.56 0.60 9.75
N PRO A 90 -0.28 1.15 8.55
CA PRO A 90 0.39 0.40 7.50
C PRO A 90 1.81 -0.08 7.90
N ALA A 91 2.46 0.58 8.86
CA ALA A 91 3.78 0.24 9.42
C ALA A 91 3.68 -0.55 10.74
#